data_AF-A0A382UZ70-F1
#
_entry.id   AF-A0A382UZ70-F1
#
_cell.length_a   1.000
_cell.length_b   1.000
_cell.length_c   1.000
_cell.angle_alpha   90.00
_cell.angle_beta   90.00
_cell.angle_gamma   90.00
#
_symmetry.space_group_name_H-M   'P 1'
#
loop_
_entity.id
_entity.type
_entity.pdbx_description
1 polymer ?
#
loop_
_entity_poly.entity_id
_entity_poly.type
_entity_poly.pdbx_seq_one_letter_code
_entity_poly.pdbx_strand_id
1 'polypeptide(L)'
;MLCAALVASACFVIVAVGANRRTEGTGPDSGGLDSGTGGYALVAEAEVPLYQDLNHADGRFELGLSGSDSKLLTDAVVYQFRGLPGEDASCLNLYKPEQPRVLGAPVGFIRRGGFGFKQVIDLQGSEPPPAHSAERAVAVVDNPWLLLDEDLGPGVIPAIGDYNSDLWIL
;
A
#
# COMPACT_ATOMS: atom_id res chain seq x y z
N MET A 1 39.74 -5.98 25.60
CA MET A 1 39.63 -5.82 24.13
C MET A 1 38.28 -6.30 23.59
N LEU A 2 37.78 -7.50 23.97
CA LEU A 2 36.49 -8.01 23.49
C LEU A 2 35.29 -7.07 23.76
N CYS A 3 35.16 -6.52 24.98
CA CYS A 3 34.03 -5.63 25.31
C CYS A 3 34.03 -4.36 24.46
N ALA A 4 35.20 -3.77 24.21
CA ALA A 4 35.32 -2.57 23.37
C ALA A 4 34.94 -2.87 21.92
N ALA A 5 35.34 -4.04 21.39
CA ALA A 5 34.98 -4.46 20.03
C ALA A 5 33.48 -4.75 19.89
N LEU A 6 32.85 -5.40 20.88
CA LEU A 6 31.40 -5.64 20.89
C LEU A 6 30.59 -4.34 20.95
N VAL A 7 31.00 -3.40 21.81
CA VAL A 7 30.35 -2.08 21.90
C VAL A 7 30.52 -1.30 20.59
N ALA A 8 31.73 -1.30 20.01
CA ALA A 8 31.98 -0.64 18.73
C ALA A 8 31.12 -1.24 17.59
N SER A 9 31.00 -2.57 17.53
CA SER A 9 30.16 -3.27 16.56
C SER A 9 28.67 -2.92 16.72
N ALA A 10 28.15 -2.95 17.96
CA ALA A 10 26.77 -2.58 18.24
C ALA A 10 26.48 -1.12 17.86
N CYS A 11 27.36 -0.19 18.23
CA CYS A 11 27.24 1.22 17.85
C CYS A 11 27.26 1.40 16.32
N PHE A 12 28.15 0.68 15.62
CA PHE A 12 28.21 0.72 14.16
C PHE A 12 26.91 0.25 13.52
N VAL A 13 26.34 -0.87 13.96
CA VAL A 13 25.05 -1.37 13.44
C VAL A 13 23.93 -0.37 13.68
N ILE A 14 23.82 0.19 14.88
CA ILE A 14 22.79 1.19 15.22
C ILE A 14 22.91 2.43 14.33
N VAL A 15 24.12 2.97 14.16
CA VAL A 15 24.37 4.15 13.32
C VAL A 15 24.12 3.84 11.85
N ALA A 16 24.58 2.69 11.36
CA ALA A 16 24.37 2.28 9.96
C ALA A 16 22.88 2.11 9.64
N VAL A 17 22.11 1.46 10.51
CA VAL A 17 20.65 1.32 10.36
C VAL A 17 19.97 2.67 10.44
N GLY A 18 20.33 3.52 11.41
CA GLY A 18 19.79 4.86 11.55
C GLY A 18 20.07 5.75 10.32
N ALA A 19 21.29 5.69 9.77
CA ALA A 19 21.69 6.44 8.59
C ALA A 19 21.01 5.95 7.30
N ASN A 20 20.69 4.65 7.20
CA ASN A 20 19.96 4.07 6.07
C ASN A 20 18.45 4.09 6.25
N ARG A 21 17.93 4.58 7.38
CA ARG A 21 16.50 4.74 7.58
C ARG A 21 15.98 5.78 6.59
N ARG A 22 15.23 5.32 5.60
CA ARG A 22 14.49 6.21 4.71
C ARG A 22 13.41 6.89 5.55
N THR A 23 13.44 8.22 5.58
CA THR A 23 12.33 8.99 6.15
C THR A 23 11.30 9.11 5.04
N GLU A 24 10.37 8.16 5.00
CA GLU A 24 9.22 8.23 4.11
C GLU A 24 8.35 9.41 4.56
N GLY A 25 8.02 10.35 3.67
CA GLY A 25 7.10 11.45 3.96
C GLY A 25 7.70 12.86 4.15
N THR A 26 9.02 13.04 4.26
CA THR A 26 9.64 14.36 4.49
C THR A 26 10.44 14.94 3.31
N GLY A 27 10.51 14.21 2.19
CA GLY A 27 11.09 14.71 0.94
C GLY A 27 10.08 15.55 0.13
N PRO A 28 10.54 16.36 -0.84
CA PRO A 28 9.67 17.19 -1.69
C PRO A 28 8.60 16.40 -2.47
N ASP A 29 8.78 15.09 -2.62
CA ASP A 29 7.88 14.21 -3.39
C ASP A 29 6.80 13.53 -2.52
N SER A 30 6.71 13.80 -1.21
CA SER A 30 5.87 13.04 -0.28
C SER A 30 4.36 13.17 -0.49
N GLY A 31 3.90 14.24 -1.16
CA GLY A 31 2.49 14.48 -1.44
C GLY A 31 2.02 14.12 -2.85
N GLY A 32 2.94 13.74 -3.75
CA GLY A 32 2.61 13.43 -5.14
C GLY A 32 1.84 12.11 -5.29
N LEU A 33 1.05 11.97 -6.36
CA LEU A 33 0.35 10.72 -6.66
C LEU A 33 1.33 9.57 -6.92
N ASP A 34 2.49 9.85 -7.51
CA ASP A 34 3.52 8.84 -7.81
C ASP A 34 4.44 8.54 -6.61
N SER A 35 4.14 9.11 -5.43
CA SER A 35 4.91 8.87 -4.22
C SER A 35 4.69 7.46 -3.69
N GLY A 36 5.56 7.01 -2.77
CA GLY A 36 5.39 5.72 -2.08
C GLY A 36 4.10 5.62 -1.26
N THR A 37 3.51 6.74 -0.84
CA THR A 37 2.22 6.79 -0.14
C THR A 37 1.03 7.01 -1.08
N GLY A 38 1.27 7.14 -2.39
CA GLY A 38 0.25 7.47 -3.37
C GLY A 38 -0.43 8.82 -3.14
N GLY A 39 0.22 9.74 -2.40
CA GLY A 39 -0.35 11.02 -2.01
C GLY A 39 -1.37 10.95 -0.86
N TYR A 40 -1.41 9.85 -0.11
CA TYR A 40 -2.21 9.73 1.12
C TYR A 40 -1.43 10.21 2.33
N ALA A 41 -2.08 11.02 3.17
CA ALA A 41 -1.50 11.53 4.42
C ALA A 41 -1.67 10.54 5.59
N LEU A 42 -2.75 9.75 5.57
CA LEU A 42 -3.13 8.87 6.66
C LEU A 42 -3.59 7.53 6.11
N VAL A 43 -3.29 6.47 6.86
CA VAL A 43 -3.82 5.12 6.70
C VAL A 43 -4.25 4.63 8.08
N ALA A 44 -5.40 3.96 8.15
CA ALA A 44 -5.94 3.43 9.39
C ALA A 44 -6.67 2.11 9.13
N GLU A 45 -6.65 1.24 10.12
CA GLU A 45 -7.43 0.00 10.14
C GLU A 45 -8.52 0.16 11.21
N ALA A 46 -9.77 -0.20 10.87
CA ALA A 46 -10.87 -0.13 11.82
C ALA A 46 -10.90 -1.39 12.68
N GLU A 47 -11.03 -1.23 14.00
CA GLU A 47 -11.16 -2.34 14.95
C GLU A 47 -12.53 -3.04 14.83
N VAL A 48 -13.54 -2.31 14.38
CA VAL A 48 -14.88 -2.82 14.12
C VAL A 48 -15.31 -2.50 12.68
N PRO A 49 -16.15 -3.33 12.04
CA PRO A 49 -16.64 -3.04 10.70
C PRO A 49 -17.38 -1.70 10.63
N LEU A 50 -16.95 -0.82 9.72
CA LEU A 50 -17.58 0.48 9.46
C LEU A 50 -18.37 0.40 8.16
N TYR A 51 -19.70 0.34 8.28
CA TYR A 51 -20.59 0.26 7.12
C TYR A 51 -20.95 1.63 6.53
N GLN A 52 -20.89 2.68 7.35
CA GLN A 52 -21.29 4.02 6.92
C GLN A 52 -20.16 4.77 6.23
N ASP A 53 -20.55 5.63 5.32
CA ASP A 53 -19.63 6.46 4.55
C ASP A 53 -19.14 7.65 5.38
N LEU A 54 -17.85 7.65 5.70
CA LEU A 54 -17.19 8.71 6.45
C LEU A 54 -17.09 10.04 5.68
N ASN A 55 -17.32 10.03 4.37
CA ASN A 55 -17.37 11.25 3.55
C ASN A 55 -18.68 12.02 3.73
N HIS A 56 -19.75 11.36 4.18
CA HIS A 56 -21.06 11.96 4.40
C HIS A 56 -21.28 12.33 5.88
N ALA A 57 -21.90 13.49 6.13
CA ALA A 57 -22.16 13.96 7.49
C ALA A 57 -23.08 13.02 8.27
N ASP A 58 -24.10 12.47 7.60
CA ASP A 58 -25.03 11.51 8.21
C ASP A 58 -24.31 10.21 8.62
N GLY A 59 -23.42 9.70 7.77
CA GLY A 59 -22.61 8.52 8.08
C GLY A 59 -21.68 8.74 9.27
N ARG A 60 -21.06 9.91 9.38
CA ARG A 60 -20.24 10.28 10.56
C ARG A 60 -21.08 10.39 11.82
N PHE A 61 -22.29 10.96 11.73
CA PHE A 61 -23.21 11.05 12.85
C PHE A 61 -23.66 9.67 13.35
N GLU A 62 -24.02 8.76 12.44
CA GLU A 62 -24.42 7.39 12.78
C GLU A 62 -23.27 6.58 13.40
N LEU A 63 -22.02 6.86 13.01
CA LEU A 63 -20.82 6.29 13.63
C LEU A 63 -20.48 6.91 14.99
N GLY A 64 -21.27 7.88 15.48
CA GLY A 64 -21.12 8.49 16.78
C GLY A 64 -20.03 9.57 16.86
N LEU A 65 -19.56 10.09 15.72
CA LEU A 65 -18.59 11.18 15.74
C LEU A 65 -19.24 12.45 16.29
N SER A 66 -18.54 13.13 17.20
CA SER A 66 -19.00 14.40 17.74
C SER A 66 -19.05 15.47 16.63
N GLY A 67 -19.82 16.54 16.85
CA GLY A 67 -19.88 17.65 15.89
C GLY A 67 -18.53 18.33 15.65
N SER A 68 -17.60 18.29 16.61
CA SER A 68 -16.22 18.76 16.43
C SER A 68 -15.39 17.78 15.59
N ASP A 69 -15.49 16.48 15.85
CA ASP A 69 -14.70 15.46 15.13
C ASP A 69 -15.18 15.32 13.69
N SER A 70 -16.50 15.39 13.46
CA SER A 70 -17.06 15.39 12.10
C SER A 70 -16.57 16.58 11.29
N LYS A 71 -16.25 17.72 11.92
CA LYS A 71 -15.71 18.89 11.18
C LYS A 71 -14.29 18.64 10.70
N LEU A 72 -13.47 17.92 11.47
CA LEU A 72 -12.08 17.60 11.10
C LEU A 72 -12.00 16.75 9.82
N LEU A 73 -13.04 15.96 9.53
CA LEU A 73 -13.13 15.13 8.33
C LEU A 73 -13.78 15.83 7.13
N THR A 74 -14.21 17.08 7.24
CA THR A 74 -14.92 17.78 6.15
C THR A 74 -14.00 18.03 4.95
N ASP A 75 -12.73 18.31 5.20
CA ASP A 75 -11.72 18.57 4.17
C ASP A 75 -10.93 17.31 3.79
N ALA A 76 -11.32 16.15 4.31
CA ALA A 76 -10.70 14.86 4.03
C ALA A 76 -11.58 14.02 3.11
N VAL A 77 -10.94 13.28 2.20
CA VAL A 77 -11.59 12.24 1.40
C VAL A 77 -11.12 10.88 1.90
N VAL A 78 -12.07 10.07 2.35
CA VAL A 78 -11.84 8.74 2.91
C VAL A 78 -12.19 7.68 1.87
N TYR A 79 -11.25 6.79 1.58
CA TYR A 79 -11.51 5.62 0.74
C TYR A 79 -11.54 4.37 1.63
N GLN A 80 -12.75 3.85 1.88
CA GLN A 80 -12.95 2.70 2.76
C GLN A 80 -12.77 1.40 1.96
N PHE A 81 -11.75 0.64 2.33
CA PHE A 81 -11.51 -0.70 1.79
C PHE A 81 -12.29 -1.74 2.57
N ARG A 82 -12.77 -2.77 1.88
CA ARG A 82 -13.30 -3.97 2.54
C ARG A 82 -12.17 -4.97 2.72
N GLY A 83 -11.94 -5.43 3.93
CA GLY A 83 -10.91 -6.42 4.22
C GLY A 83 -11.47 -7.82 4.36
N LEU A 84 -10.87 -8.78 3.66
CA LEU A 84 -10.90 -10.18 4.05
C LEU A 84 -9.59 -10.46 4.81
N PRO A 85 -9.65 -10.81 6.12
CA PRO A 85 -8.47 -11.11 6.89
C PRO A 85 -7.67 -12.27 6.28
N GLY A 86 -6.36 -12.21 6.44
CA GLY A 86 -5.42 -13.25 6.07
C GLY A 86 -4.33 -13.39 7.12
N GLU A 87 -3.33 -14.21 6.83
CA GLU A 87 -2.18 -14.41 7.69
C GLU A 87 -1.22 -13.22 7.65
N ASP A 88 -0.45 -13.04 8.74
CA ASP A 88 0.52 -11.97 8.84
C ASP A 88 1.75 -12.28 7.96
N ALA A 89 2.07 -11.36 7.05
CA ALA A 89 3.25 -11.43 6.18
C ALA A 89 4.44 -10.64 6.74
N SER A 90 4.36 -10.15 7.98
CA SER A 90 5.46 -9.44 8.61
C SER A 90 6.64 -10.35 8.96
N CYS A 91 7.80 -9.75 9.22
CA CYS A 91 8.98 -10.46 9.71
C CYS A 91 8.81 -11.10 11.11
N LEU A 92 7.68 -10.84 11.79
CA LEU A 92 7.35 -11.49 13.06
C LEU A 92 6.72 -12.87 12.85
N ASN A 93 6.19 -13.16 11.66
CA ASN A 93 5.73 -14.48 11.30
C ASN A 93 6.91 -15.31 10.74
N LEU A 94 7.35 -16.29 11.51
CA LEU A 94 8.44 -17.21 11.12
C LEU A 94 8.01 -18.23 10.06
N TYR A 95 6.71 -18.37 9.82
CA TYR A 95 6.15 -19.30 8.85
C TYR A 95 5.81 -18.59 7.54
N LYS A 96 5.82 -19.35 6.42
CA LYS A 96 5.37 -18.84 5.13
C LYS A 96 3.84 -18.66 5.18
N PRO A 97 3.30 -17.45 4.97
CA PRO A 97 1.86 -17.24 4.86
C PRO A 97 1.30 -17.96 3.62
N GLU A 98 0.20 -18.67 3.78
CA GLU A 98 -0.52 -19.33 2.68
C GLU A 98 -1.81 -18.57 2.30
N GLN A 99 -2.35 -17.76 3.23
CA GLN A 99 -3.57 -16.99 3.02
C GLN A 99 -3.30 -15.49 3.04
N PRO A 100 -3.13 -14.84 1.87
CA PRO A 100 -2.90 -13.40 1.82
C PRO A 100 -4.14 -12.63 2.31
N ARG A 101 -3.91 -11.49 2.97
CA ARG A 101 -4.96 -10.50 3.26
C ARG A 101 -5.45 -9.90 1.95
N VAL A 102 -6.76 -9.90 1.72
CA VAL A 102 -7.37 -9.34 0.51
C VAL A 102 -8.10 -8.04 0.84
N LEU A 103 -7.83 -6.99 0.08
CA LEU A 103 -8.50 -5.70 0.21
C LEU A 103 -9.32 -5.38 -1.04
N GLY A 104 -10.62 -5.15 -0.87
CA GLY A 104 -11.50 -4.67 -1.92
C GLY A 104 -11.38 -3.17 -2.09
N ALA A 105 -10.71 -2.74 -3.16
CA ALA A 105 -10.52 -1.33 -3.49
C ALA A 105 -11.84 -0.67 -3.93
N PRO A 106 -12.25 0.45 -3.32
CA PRO A 106 -13.45 1.15 -3.77
C PRO A 106 -13.21 1.85 -5.12
N VAL A 107 -14.25 1.94 -5.95
CA VAL A 107 -14.15 2.53 -7.31
C VAL A 107 -13.57 3.95 -7.30
N GLY A 108 -13.88 4.76 -6.28
CA GLY A 108 -13.29 6.10 -6.15
C GLY A 108 -11.77 6.07 -5.98
N PHE A 109 -11.24 5.08 -5.24
CA PHE A 109 -9.79 4.89 -5.06
C PHE A 109 -9.16 4.47 -6.37
N ILE A 110 -9.76 3.47 -7.04
CA ILE A 110 -9.30 3.00 -8.35
C ILE A 110 -9.21 4.16 -9.32
N ARG A 111 -10.26 4.99 -9.43
CA ARG A 111 -10.28 6.14 -10.36
C ARG A 111 -9.28 7.24 -10.00
N ARG A 112 -9.06 7.51 -8.71
CA ARG A 112 -8.06 8.49 -8.25
C ARG A 112 -6.64 8.06 -8.65
N GLY A 113 -6.36 6.77 -8.54
CA GLY A 113 -5.04 6.21 -8.77
C GLY A 113 -4.01 6.69 -7.73
N GLY A 114 -2.75 6.69 -8.15
CA GLY A 114 -1.58 6.93 -7.31
C GLY A 114 -0.79 5.66 -7.04
N PHE A 115 0.26 5.78 -6.24
CA PHE A 115 1.31 4.78 -6.02
C PHE A 115 2.15 4.50 -7.27
N GLY A 116 3.47 4.34 -7.07
CA GLY A 116 4.36 3.93 -8.14
C GLY A 116 4.26 2.43 -8.41
N PHE A 117 3.83 2.05 -9.62
CA PHE A 117 3.83 0.65 -10.05
C PHE A 117 5.18 0.24 -10.60
N LYS A 118 5.72 -0.88 -10.11
CA LYS A 118 7.00 -1.42 -10.57
C LYS A 118 6.86 -2.35 -11.76
N GLN A 119 5.79 -3.14 -11.77
CA GLN A 119 5.48 -4.10 -12.82
C GLN A 119 3.96 -4.20 -12.96
N VAL A 120 3.50 -4.31 -14.20
CA VAL A 120 2.11 -4.65 -14.54
C VAL A 120 2.13 -5.80 -15.54
N ILE A 121 1.00 -6.51 -15.65
CA ILE A 121 0.82 -7.50 -16.70
C ILE A 121 0.83 -6.81 -18.07
N ASP A 122 1.53 -7.40 -19.04
CA ASP A 122 1.46 -6.94 -20.42
C ASP A 122 0.26 -7.61 -21.12
N LEU A 123 -0.80 -6.84 -21.29
CA LEU A 123 -2.01 -7.28 -21.97
C LEU A 123 -1.87 -7.32 -23.51
N GLN A 124 -0.80 -6.75 -24.06
CA GLN A 124 -0.53 -6.72 -25.51
C GLN A 124 0.48 -7.79 -25.97
N GLY A 125 1.04 -8.57 -25.04
CA GLY A 125 1.88 -9.73 -25.35
C GLY A 125 3.32 -9.40 -25.79
N SER A 126 3.86 -8.25 -25.39
CA SER A 126 5.29 -7.96 -25.55
C SER A 126 6.10 -8.78 -24.54
N GLU A 127 7.36 -9.09 -24.87
CA GLU A 127 8.24 -9.81 -23.94
C GLU A 127 8.35 -9.06 -22.61
N PRO A 128 8.21 -9.73 -21.45
CA PRO A 128 8.40 -9.09 -20.17
C PRO A 128 9.84 -8.54 -20.10
N PRO A 129 10.06 -7.30 -19.63
CA PRO A 129 11.41 -6.80 -19.45
C PRO A 129 12.17 -7.72 -18.49
N PRO A 130 13.50 -7.89 -18.68
CA PRO A 130 14.28 -8.75 -17.82
C PRO A 130 14.14 -8.33 -16.35
N ALA A 131 14.07 -9.30 -15.43
CA ALA A 131 13.85 -9.10 -13.98
C ALA A 131 14.89 -8.18 -13.27
N HIS A 132 15.89 -7.70 -13.99
CA HIS A 132 16.98 -6.84 -13.51
C HIS A 132 17.07 -5.49 -14.26
N SER A 133 16.23 -5.24 -15.26
CA SER A 133 16.17 -3.92 -15.89
C SER A 133 15.30 -2.99 -15.05
N ALA A 134 15.85 -1.86 -14.64
CA ALA A 134 15.11 -0.75 -14.03
C ALA A 134 14.17 -0.04 -15.03
N GLU A 135 14.03 -0.55 -16.25
CA GLU A 135 13.12 -0.02 -17.26
C GLU A 135 11.68 -0.41 -16.91
N ARG A 136 10.92 0.62 -16.55
CA ARG A 136 9.49 0.60 -16.28
C ARG A 136 8.74 0.05 -17.50
N ALA A 137 8.43 -1.25 -17.53
CA ALA A 137 7.27 -1.71 -18.30
C ALA A 137 6.01 -1.40 -17.48
N VAL A 138 5.67 -0.11 -17.44
CA VAL A 138 4.29 0.28 -17.23
C VAL A 138 3.80 0.53 -18.64
N ALA A 139 2.99 -0.39 -19.19
CA ALA A 139 2.20 -0.08 -20.37
C ALA A 139 1.55 1.29 -20.13
N VAL A 140 1.51 2.18 -21.13
CA VAL A 140 1.00 3.56 -21.01
C VAL A 140 -0.47 3.53 -20.61
N VAL A 141 -0.72 3.33 -19.32
CA VAL A 141 -2.01 3.40 -18.66
C VAL A 141 -1.81 4.50 -17.64
N ASP A 142 -2.45 5.64 -17.87
CA ASP A 142 -2.35 6.81 -16.98
C ASP A 142 -2.71 6.45 -15.53
N ASN A 143 -3.46 5.36 -15.33
CA ASN A 143 -3.81 4.82 -14.03
C ASN A 143 -3.81 3.27 -14.02
N PRO A 144 -2.73 2.62 -13.54
CA PRO A 144 -2.60 1.16 -13.49
C PRO A 144 -3.66 0.44 -12.66
N TRP A 145 -4.34 1.13 -11.72
CA TRP A 145 -5.39 0.52 -10.92
C TRP A 145 -6.59 0.02 -11.73
N LEU A 146 -6.79 0.56 -12.95
CA LEU A 146 -7.86 0.14 -13.86
C LEU A 146 -7.70 -1.32 -14.31
N LEU A 147 -6.51 -1.91 -14.19
CA LEU A 147 -6.28 -3.32 -14.45
C LEU A 147 -7.11 -4.25 -13.55
N LEU A 148 -7.61 -3.76 -12.40
CA LEU A 148 -8.52 -4.52 -11.55
C LEU A 148 -9.89 -4.79 -12.19
N ASP A 149 -10.28 -3.97 -13.17
CA ASP A 149 -11.58 -4.06 -13.86
C ASP A 149 -11.49 -4.85 -15.19
N GLU A 150 -10.30 -5.27 -15.60
CA GLU A 150 -10.09 -5.99 -16.87
C GLU A 150 -10.59 -7.44 -16.80
N ASP A 151 -11.21 -7.90 -17.89
CA ASP A 151 -11.61 -9.30 -18.05
C ASP A 151 -10.42 -10.12 -18.59
N LEU A 152 -9.77 -10.87 -17.70
CA LEU A 152 -8.64 -11.74 -18.02
C LEU A 152 -9.07 -13.17 -18.37
N GLY A 153 -10.37 -13.42 -18.51
CA GLY A 153 -10.94 -14.73 -18.85
C GLY A 153 -11.62 -15.45 -17.68
N PRO A 154 -12.24 -16.61 -17.96
CA PRO A 154 -13.11 -17.29 -17.02
C PRO A 154 -12.37 -17.79 -15.78
N GLY A 155 -12.82 -17.35 -14.60
CA GLY A 155 -12.27 -17.77 -13.31
C GLY A 155 -10.97 -17.07 -12.91
N VAL A 156 -10.54 -16.05 -13.66
CA VAL A 156 -9.39 -15.22 -13.33
C VAL A 156 -9.90 -13.93 -12.69
N ILE A 157 -9.36 -13.60 -11.51
CA ILE A 157 -9.67 -12.35 -10.81
C ILE A 157 -8.39 -11.52 -10.81
N PRO A 158 -8.38 -10.34 -11.44
CA PRO A 158 -7.24 -9.43 -11.36
C PRO A 158 -6.94 -9.03 -9.91
N ALA A 159 -5.66 -8.96 -9.58
CA ALA A 159 -5.19 -8.53 -8.27
C ALA A 159 -3.94 -7.67 -8.43
N ILE A 160 -3.74 -6.78 -7.46
CA ILE A 160 -2.53 -5.96 -7.32
C ILE A 160 -1.95 -6.25 -5.95
N GLY A 161 -0.67 -6.58 -5.89
CA GLY A 161 0.07 -6.82 -4.66
C GLY A 161 1.25 -5.86 -4.49
N ASP A 162 1.78 -5.83 -3.27
CA ASP A 162 3.07 -5.20 -3.03
C ASP A 162 4.16 -6.03 -3.72
N TYR A 163 4.96 -5.38 -4.56
CA TYR A 163 5.94 -6.06 -5.41
C TYR A 163 6.92 -6.96 -4.62
N ASN A 164 7.37 -6.52 -3.45
CA ASN A 164 8.30 -7.34 -2.66
C ASN A 164 7.59 -8.50 -1.97
N SER A 165 6.36 -8.27 -1.50
CA SER A 165 5.53 -9.33 -0.93
C SER A 165 5.23 -10.41 -1.95
N ASP A 166 4.85 -10.02 -3.17
CA ASP A 166 4.53 -10.97 -4.24
C ASP A 166 5.75 -11.78 -4.70
N LEU A 167 6.95 -11.20 -4.68
CA LEU A 167 8.18 -11.90 -5.13
C LEU A 167 8.82 -12.78 -4.06
N TRP A 168 8.77 -12.37 -2.80
CA TRP A 168 9.57 -12.99 -1.73
C TRP A 168 8.74 -13.75 -0.70
N ILE A 169 7.43 -13.46 -0.60
CA ILE A 169 6.57 -14.03 0.44
C ILE A 169 5.57 -15.02 -0.14
N LEU A 170 4.91 -14.69 -1.26
CA LEU A 170 3.95 -15.57 -1.94
C LEU A 170 4.67 -16.56 -2.87
#